data_AF-A0A953UEZ6-F1
#
_entry.id   AF-A0A953UEZ6-F1
#
_cell.length_a   1.000
_cell.length_b   1.000
_cell.length_c   1.000
_cell.angle_alpha   90.00
_cell.angle_beta   90.00
_cell.angle_gamma   90.00
#
_symmetry.space_group_name_H-M   'P 1'
#
loop_
_entity.id
_entity.type
_entity.pdbx_description
1 polymer ?
#
loop_
_entity_poly.entity_id
_entity_poly.type
_entity_poly.pdbx_seq_one_letter_code
_entity_poly.pdbx_strand_id
1 'polypeptide(L)'
;MTRSLRWLALVHLVTNALLLWFGYYWLGLGESRASTLAWSALVAVVVVSVGCCAYGAALVYFRPEATQRVVAAWRTALRNLLPLAVAALAAIAIYYLLARWADYSTTLATKFASYLTLTFRKPVKPSSILRAFNVVLWLVRWVILPVSLLPMLSAIAGDGWRGFRAFGAFTRKWLYWIEAPLLLLGALALPLKLLGWVPQVGGFGMQTASFVLRAGVAYLLFVTAWLLLAFITSAGKPRFTQAETVASP
;
A
#
# COMPACT_ATOMS: atom_id res chain seq x y z
N MET A 1 17.93 -10.18 -16.25
CA MET A 1 16.63 -10.50 -15.60
C MET A 1 16.33 -11.98 -15.76
N THR A 2 16.01 -12.68 -14.68
CA THR A 2 15.60 -14.10 -14.75
C THR A 2 14.21 -14.23 -15.39
N ARG A 3 13.95 -15.37 -16.05
CA ARG A 3 12.64 -15.67 -16.69
C ARG A 3 11.47 -15.55 -15.71
N SER A 4 11.69 -15.95 -14.45
CA SER A 4 10.70 -15.89 -13.37
C SER A 4 10.29 -14.45 -13.00
N LEU A 5 11.24 -13.51 -12.96
CA LEU A 5 10.96 -12.09 -12.66
C LEU A 5 10.16 -11.42 -13.77
N ARG A 6 10.46 -11.72 -15.04
CA ARG A 6 9.68 -11.22 -16.19
C ARG A 6 8.23 -11.70 -16.13
N TRP A 7 8.05 -12.97 -15.76
CA TRP A 7 6.72 -13.54 -15.60
C TRP A 7 5.96 -12.90 -14.43
N LEU A 8 6.61 -12.69 -13.28
CA LEU A 8 6.00 -11.97 -12.16
C LEU A 8 5.54 -10.57 -12.59
N ALA A 9 6.41 -9.81 -13.26
CA ALA A 9 6.07 -8.47 -13.74
C ALA A 9 4.88 -8.50 -14.70
N LEU A 10 4.85 -9.43 -15.67
CA LEU A 10 3.74 -9.59 -16.60
C LEU A 10 2.43 -9.92 -15.87
N VAL A 11 2.46 -10.85 -14.92
CA VAL A 11 1.27 -11.22 -14.13
C VAL A 11 0.76 -9.99 -13.34
N HIS A 12 1.65 -9.19 -12.76
CA HIS A 12 1.25 -7.94 -12.10
C HIS A 12 0.70 -6.90 -13.08
N LEU A 13 1.25 -6.78 -14.28
CA LEU A 13 0.74 -5.88 -15.32
C LEU A 13 -0.64 -6.31 -15.83
N VAL A 14 -0.92 -7.61 -15.91
CA VAL A 14 -2.27 -8.08 -16.30
C VAL A 14 -3.24 -7.91 -15.12
N THR A 15 -2.82 -8.32 -13.92
CA THR A 15 -3.69 -8.30 -12.74
C THR A 15 -4.08 -6.87 -12.34
N ASN A 16 -3.15 -5.92 -12.39
CA ASN A 16 -3.48 -4.52 -12.08
C ASN A 16 -4.43 -3.90 -13.11
N ALA A 17 -4.30 -4.26 -14.39
CA ALA A 17 -5.23 -3.80 -15.43
C ALA A 17 -6.64 -4.35 -15.20
N LEU A 18 -6.73 -5.63 -14.83
CA LEU A 18 -7.99 -6.25 -14.41
C LEU A 18 -8.57 -5.59 -13.16
N LEU A 19 -7.75 -5.30 -12.15
CA LEU A 19 -8.19 -4.60 -10.93
C LEU A 19 -8.72 -3.20 -11.23
N LEU A 20 -8.05 -2.45 -12.11
CA LEU A 20 -8.54 -1.14 -12.57
C LEU A 20 -9.88 -1.25 -13.30
N TRP A 21 -9.98 -2.22 -14.21
CA TRP A 21 -11.24 -2.50 -14.92
C TRP A 21 -12.36 -2.89 -13.96
N PHE A 22 -12.13 -3.82 -13.03
CA PHE A 22 -13.12 -4.22 -12.03
C PHE A 22 -13.47 -3.08 -11.08
N GLY A 23 -12.51 -2.25 -10.69
CA GLY A 23 -12.76 -1.06 -9.87
C GLY A 23 -13.66 -0.05 -10.59
N TYR A 24 -13.38 0.23 -11.87
CA TYR A 24 -14.23 1.09 -12.69
C TYR A 24 -15.64 0.49 -12.85
N TYR A 25 -15.73 -0.79 -13.17
CA TYR A 25 -17.00 -1.50 -13.28
C TYR A 25 -17.80 -1.44 -11.98
N TRP A 26 -17.16 -1.70 -10.84
CA TRP A 26 -17.78 -1.65 -9.52
C TRP A 26 -18.35 -0.27 -9.19
N LEU A 27 -17.58 0.81 -9.46
CA LEU A 27 -18.04 2.19 -9.26
C LEU A 27 -19.20 2.59 -10.18
N GLY A 28 -19.36 1.91 -11.32
CA GLY A 28 -20.46 2.13 -12.26
C GLY A 28 -21.76 1.38 -11.91
N LEU A 29 -21.76 0.53 -10.88
CA LEU A 29 -22.96 -0.22 -10.48
C LEU A 29 -23.95 0.69 -9.75
N GLY A 30 -25.15 0.85 -10.32
CA GLY A 30 -26.24 1.56 -9.66
C GLY A 30 -26.92 0.69 -8.58
N GLU A 31 -26.84 1.10 -7.32
CA GLU A 31 -27.41 0.37 -6.18
C GLU A 31 -28.87 0.73 -5.96
N SER A 32 -29.75 0.20 -6.80
CA SER A 32 -31.20 0.50 -6.76
C SER A 32 -32.06 -0.64 -6.19
N ARG A 33 -31.54 -1.87 -6.18
CA ARG A 33 -32.24 -3.10 -5.74
C ARG A 33 -31.33 -3.97 -4.87
N ALA A 34 -31.91 -4.85 -4.05
CA ALA A 34 -31.16 -5.78 -3.21
C ALA A 34 -30.23 -6.71 -4.03
N SER A 35 -30.66 -7.13 -5.23
CA SER A 35 -29.83 -7.93 -6.14
C SER A 35 -28.62 -7.16 -6.67
N THR A 36 -28.78 -5.87 -7.01
CA THR A 36 -27.66 -5.02 -7.45
C THR A 36 -26.68 -4.75 -6.30
N LEU A 37 -27.18 -4.62 -5.07
CA LEU A 37 -26.34 -4.49 -3.88
C LEU A 37 -25.54 -5.77 -3.61
N ALA A 38 -26.18 -6.95 -3.67
CA ALA A 38 -25.49 -8.22 -3.51
C ALA A 38 -24.42 -8.44 -4.59
N TRP A 39 -24.70 -8.03 -5.84
CA TRP A 39 -23.73 -8.06 -6.93
C TRP A 39 -22.57 -7.09 -6.70
N SER A 40 -22.85 -5.85 -6.28
CA SER A 40 -21.82 -4.86 -5.88
C SER A 40 -20.91 -5.44 -4.79
N ALA A 41 -21.49 -6.05 -3.75
CA ALA A 41 -20.74 -6.69 -2.67
C ALA A 41 -19.86 -7.85 -3.18
N LEU A 42 -20.39 -8.69 -4.07
CA LEU A 42 -19.62 -9.78 -4.67
C LEU A 42 -18.41 -9.26 -5.47
N VAL A 43 -18.62 -8.23 -6.30
CA VAL A 43 -17.55 -7.61 -7.07
C VAL A 43 -16.50 -7.00 -6.13
N ALA A 44 -16.90 -6.33 -5.06
CA ALA A 44 -15.99 -5.80 -4.06
C ALA A 44 -15.13 -6.92 -3.41
N VAL A 45 -15.74 -8.05 -3.04
CA VAL A 45 -15.03 -9.22 -2.49
C VAL A 45 -14.02 -9.77 -3.49
N VAL A 46 -14.37 -9.85 -4.77
CA VAL A 46 -13.46 -10.30 -5.84
C VAL A 46 -12.28 -9.33 -5.98
N VAL A 47 -12.53 -8.02 -6.02
CA VAL A 47 -11.49 -6.99 -6.13
C VAL A 47 -10.52 -7.08 -4.95
N VAL A 48 -11.05 -7.15 -3.72
CA VAL A 48 -10.23 -7.27 -2.50
C VAL A 48 -9.42 -8.56 -2.51
N SER A 49 -10.03 -9.68 -2.91
CA SER A 49 -9.36 -10.99 -2.94
C SER A 49 -8.23 -11.02 -3.98
N VAL A 50 -8.51 -10.57 -5.21
CA VAL A 50 -7.51 -10.50 -6.29
C VAL A 50 -6.39 -9.55 -5.91
N GLY A 51 -6.70 -8.40 -5.33
CA GLY A 51 -5.72 -7.44 -4.83
C GLY A 51 -4.82 -8.07 -3.76
N CYS A 52 -5.41 -8.61 -2.69
CA CYS A 52 -4.67 -9.26 -1.60
C CYS A 52 -3.76 -10.38 -2.13
N CYS A 53 -4.26 -11.24 -3.02
CA CYS A 53 -3.48 -12.31 -3.61
C CYS A 53 -2.32 -11.80 -4.47
N ALA A 54 -2.56 -10.82 -5.35
CA ALA A 54 -1.53 -10.30 -6.25
C ALA A 54 -0.41 -9.62 -5.45
N TYR A 55 -0.78 -8.69 -4.58
CA TYR A 55 0.18 -7.93 -3.77
C TYR A 55 0.87 -8.83 -2.72
N GLY A 56 0.15 -9.77 -2.12
CA GLY A 56 0.72 -10.78 -1.23
C GLY A 56 1.71 -11.71 -1.96
N ALA A 57 1.42 -12.11 -3.19
CA ALA A 57 2.30 -12.96 -3.99
C ALA A 57 3.63 -12.26 -4.32
N ALA A 58 3.62 -10.95 -4.60
CA ALA A 58 4.86 -10.18 -4.76
C ALA A 58 5.72 -10.23 -3.49
N LEU A 59 5.12 -10.00 -2.33
CA LEU A 59 5.83 -10.03 -1.04
C LEU A 59 6.40 -11.42 -0.75
N VAL A 60 5.63 -12.48 -1.01
CA VAL A 60 6.11 -13.86 -0.83
C VAL A 60 7.25 -14.18 -1.79
N TYR A 61 7.15 -13.78 -3.06
CA TYR A 61 8.15 -14.08 -4.08
C TYR A 61 9.54 -13.54 -3.72
N PHE A 62 9.61 -12.35 -3.11
CA PHE A 62 10.86 -11.71 -2.73
C PHE A 62 11.37 -12.12 -1.33
N ARG A 63 10.72 -13.05 -0.63
CA ARG A 63 11.25 -13.58 0.64
C ARG A 63 12.51 -14.43 0.38
N PRO A 64 13.56 -14.33 1.22
CA PRO A 64 14.78 -15.12 1.08
C PRO A 64 14.57 -16.63 1.13
N GLU A 65 13.58 -17.09 1.91
CA GLU A 65 13.25 -18.50 2.13
C GLU A 65 12.31 -19.08 1.05
N ALA A 66 11.80 -18.24 0.14
CA ALA A 66 10.84 -18.67 -0.85
C ALA A 66 11.52 -19.36 -2.04
N THR A 67 10.90 -20.45 -2.51
CA THR A 67 11.19 -20.98 -3.84
C THR A 67 10.78 -19.89 -4.83
N GLN A 68 11.73 -19.27 -5.54
CA GLN A 68 11.54 -18.14 -6.47
C GLN A 68 10.70 -18.48 -7.74
N ARG A 69 9.60 -19.19 -7.53
CA ARG A 69 8.62 -19.67 -8.51
C ARG A 69 7.33 -18.89 -8.29
N VAL A 70 6.90 -18.17 -9.33
CA VAL A 70 5.69 -17.34 -9.28
C VAL A 70 4.46 -18.13 -8.83
N VAL A 71 4.26 -19.35 -9.35
CA VAL A 71 3.11 -20.20 -9.00
C VAL A 71 3.09 -20.57 -7.51
N ALA A 72 4.26 -20.83 -6.91
CA ALA A 72 4.35 -21.15 -5.49
C ALA A 72 4.00 -19.93 -4.63
N ALA A 73 4.49 -18.74 -5.00
CA ALA A 73 4.18 -17.49 -4.30
C ALA A 73 2.67 -17.18 -4.34
N TRP A 74 2.04 -17.33 -5.51
CA TRP A 74 0.59 -17.16 -5.68
C TRP A 74 -0.23 -18.17 -4.88
N ARG A 75 0.18 -19.44 -4.86
CA ARG A 75 -0.47 -20.48 -4.05
C ARG A 75 -0.39 -20.17 -2.56
N THR A 76 0.76 -19.69 -2.08
CA THR A 76 0.92 -19.28 -0.68
C THR A 76 0.06 -18.06 -0.35
N ALA A 77 0.04 -17.05 -1.22
CA ALA A 77 -0.81 -15.87 -1.03
C ALA A 77 -2.30 -16.24 -1.01
N LEU A 78 -2.75 -17.15 -1.88
CA LEU A 78 -4.12 -17.69 -1.88
C LEU A 78 -4.47 -18.43 -0.59
N ARG A 79 -3.56 -19.27 -0.08
CA ARG A 79 -3.74 -19.97 1.21
C ARG A 79 -3.86 -18.99 2.38
N ASN A 80 -3.15 -17.87 2.30
CA ASN A 80 -3.16 -16.80 3.29
C ASN A 80 -4.11 -15.65 2.91
N LEU A 81 -5.09 -15.88 2.03
CA LEU A 81 -6.00 -14.84 1.57
C LEU A 81 -6.84 -14.25 2.71
N LEU A 82 -7.40 -15.10 3.57
CA LEU A 82 -8.22 -14.67 4.70
C LEU A 82 -7.44 -13.75 5.66
N PRO A 83 -6.25 -14.13 6.18
CA PRO A 83 -5.50 -13.23 7.05
C PRO A 83 -5.01 -11.97 6.32
N LEU A 84 -4.71 -12.03 5.01
CA LEU A 84 -4.40 -10.83 4.22
C LEU A 84 -5.60 -9.89 4.09
N ALA A 85 -6.79 -10.41 3.81
CA ALA A 85 -8.02 -9.63 3.72
C ALA A 85 -8.37 -8.98 5.06
N VAL A 86 -8.23 -9.73 6.17
CA VAL A 86 -8.41 -9.18 7.52
C VAL A 86 -7.40 -8.07 7.81
N ALA A 87 -6.13 -8.24 7.44
CA ALA A 87 -5.12 -7.20 7.61
C ALA A 87 -5.39 -5.96 6.73
N ALA A 88 -5.88 -6.15 5.50
CA ALA A 88 -6.26 -5.06 4.61
C ALA A 88 -7.47 -4.28 5.17
N LEU A 89 -8.50 -4.97 5.66
CA LEU A 89 -9.65 -4.35 6.32
C LEU A 89 -9.25 -3.62 7.60
N ALA A 90 -8.37 -4.20 8.41
CA ALA A 90 -7.82 -3.54 9.59
C ALA A 90 -7.05 -2.28 9.22
N ALA A 91 -6.22 -2.32 8.16
CA ALA A 91 -5.53 -1.13 7.65
C ALA A 91 -6.52 -0.05 7.21
N ILE A 92 -7.56 -0.41 6.42
CA ILE A 92 -8.63 0.51 6.01
C ILE A 92 -9.32 1.13 7.23
N ALA A 93 -9.66 0.32 8.24
CA ALA A 93 -10.28 0.80 9.47
C ALA A 93 -9.37 1.79 10.22
N ILE A 94 -8.06 1.52 10.32
CA ILE A 94 -7.11 2.45 10.94
C ILE A 94 -7.03 3.76 10.13
N TYR A 95 -6.96 3.70 8.80
CA TYR A 95 -6.99 4.90 7.95
C TYR A 95 -8.29 5.70 8.12
N TYR A 96 -9.42 5.01 8.22
CA TYR A 96 -10.71 5.64 8.48
C TYR A 96 -10.73 6.34 9.84
N LEU A 97 -10.29 5.66 10.91
CA LEU A 97 -10.19 6.25 12.24
C LEU A 97 -9.23 7.45 12.28
N LEU A 98 -8.09 7.38 11.58
CA LEU A 98 -7.16 8.51 11.44
C LEU A 98 -7.80 9.68 10.68
N ALA A 99 -8.60 9.41 9.65
CA ALA A 99 -9.33 10.46 8.95
C ALA A 99 -10.38 11.12 9.86
N ARG A 100 -11.15 10.33 10.62
CA ARG A 100 -12.11 10.85 11.61
C ARG A 100 -11.42 11.65 12.72
N TRP A 101 -10.24 11.21 13.16
CA TRP A 101 -9.43 11.95 14.12
C TRP A 101 -8.95 13.29 13.53
N ALA A 102 -8.54 13.30 12.26
CA ALA A 102 -8.15 14.53 11.59
C ALA A 102 -9.30 15.55 11.56
N ASP A 103 -10.53 15.12 11.31
CA ASP A 103 -11.71 16.00 11.37
C ASP A 103 -11.89 16.60 12.78
N TYR A 104 -11.74 15.78 13.81
CA TYR A 104 -11.85 16.19 15.22
C TYR A 104 -10.69 17.09 15.70
N SER A 105 -9.52 17.00 15.07
CA SER A 105 -8.30 17.68 15.50
C SER A 105 -8.44 19.21 15.54
N THR A 106 -9.35 19.77 14.74
CA THR A 106 -9.70 21.21 14.72
C THR A 106 -10.16 21.71 16.09
N THR A 107 -11.05 20.97 16.75
CA THR A 107 -11.59 21.29 18.07
C THR A 107 -10.60 21.05 19.21
N LEU A 108 -9.69 20.08 19.05
CA LEU A 108 -8.62 19.81 20.01
C LEU A 108 -7.52 20.87 19.92
N ALA A 109 -7.15 21.29 18.71
CA ALA A 109 -6.12 22.30 18.47
C ALA A 109 -6.48 23.64 19.11
N THR A 110 -7.75 24.05 19.08
CA THR A 110 -8.21 25.29 19.73
C THR A 110 -8.18 25.18 21.26
N LYS A 111 -8.60 24.05 21.83
CA LYS A 111 -8.50 23.78 23.28
C LYS A 111 -7.04 23.74 23.75
N PHE A 112 -6.17 23.08 23.00
CA PHE A 112 -4.74 23.01 23.30
C PHE A 112 -4.07 24.39 23.18
N ALA A 113 -4.44 25.20 22.19
CA ALA A 113 -3.99 26.59 22.05
C ALA A 113 -4.38 27.45 23.24
N SER A 114 -5.63 27.30 23.70
CA SER A 114 -6.12 28.00 24.88
C SER A 114 -5.36 27.59 26.13
N TYR A 115 -5.16 26.28 26.34
CA TYR A 115 -4.39 25.75 27.47
C TYR A 115 -2.93 26.24 27.46
N LEU A 116 -2.24 26.13 26.33
CA LEU A 116 -0.86 26.61 26.18
C LEU A 116 -0.75 28.12 26.39
N THR A 117 -1.73 28.90 25.92
CA THR A 117 -1.76 30.35 26.15
C THR A 117 -1.92 30.67 27.63
N LEU A 118 -2.75 29.91 28.36
CA LEU A 118 -2.95 30.06 29.80
C LEU A 118 -1.70 29.65 30.61
N THR A 119 -1.05 28.55 30.24
CA THR A 119 0.15 28.04 30.95
C THR A 119 1.39 28.89 30.68
N PHE A 120 1.67 29.21 29.42
CA PHE A 120 2.87 29.95 29.03
C PHE A 120 2.72 31.46 29.11
N ARG A 121 1.50 31.97 29.35
CA ARG A 121 1.13 33.40 29.33
C ARG A 121 1.60 34.14 28.06
N LYS A 122 1.84 33.41 26.98
CA LYS A 122 2.19 33.92 25.66
C LYS A 122 1.13 33.47 24.66
N PRO A 123 0.62 34.37 23.80
CA PRO A 123 -0.42 34.02 22.85
C PRO A 123 0.09 32.99 21.85
N VAL A 124 -0.44 31.76 21.92
CA VAL A 124 -0.17 30.71 20.93
C VAL A 124 -1.32 30.70 19.93
N LYS A 125 -1.01 30.99 18.66
CA LYS A 125 -2.02 31.01 17.60
C LYS A 125 -2.58 29.58 17.37
N PRO A 126 -3.91 29.37 17.40
CA PRO A 126 -4.51 28.06 17.11
C PRO A 126 -4.11 27.49 15.74
N SER A 127 -3.86 28.36 14.76
CA SER A 127 -3.39 27.97 13.43
C SER A 127 -2.01 27.31 13.43
N SER A 128 -1.10 27.72 14.33
CA SER A 128 0.23 27.10 14.46
C SER A 128 0.13 25.68 15.02
N ILE A 129 -0.75 25.48 16.01
CA ILE A 129 -0.99 24.16 16.60
C ILE A 129 -1.69 23.25 15.60
N LEU A 130 -2.71 23.74 14.90
CA LEU A 130 -3.40 22.99 13.87
C LEU A 130 -2.45 22.57 12.74
N ARG A 131 -1.52 23.45 12.34
CA ARG A 131 -0.45 23.09 11.39
C ARG A 131 0.42 21.96 11.92
N ALA A 132 0.83 22.01 13.20
CA ALA A 132 1.62 20.95 13.81
C ALA A 132 0.86 19.61 13.84
N PHE A 133 -0.41 19.60 14.27
CA PHE A 133 -1.27 18.41 14.23
C PHE A 133 -1.39 17.85 12.81
N ASN A 134 -1.60 18.71 11.80
CA ASN A 134 -1.69 18.28 10.41
C ASN A 134 -0.38 17.66 9.90
N VAL A 135 0.78 18.24 10.23
CA VAL A 135 2.08 17.67 9.86
C VAL A 135 2.29 16.31 10.51
N VAL A 136 1.98 16.17 11.81
CA VAL A 136 2.10 14.91 12.53
C VAL A 136 1.15 13.86 11.95
N LEU A 137 -0.13 14.19 11.74
CA LEU A 137 -1.11 13.28 11.15
C LEU A 137 -0.73 12.88 9.73
N TRP A 138 -0.20 13.81 8.94
CA TRP A 138 0.29 13.54 7.60
C TRP A 138 1.47 12.54 7.62
N LEU A 139 2.45 12.76 8.51
CA LEU A 139 3.58 11.83 8.69
C LEU A 139 3.11 10.45 9.17
N VAL A 140 2.22 10.39 10.15
CA VAL A 140 1.68 9.12 10.65
C VAL A 140 0.96 8.37 9.52
N ARG A 141 0.10 9.07 8.77
CA ARG A 141 -0.74 8.49 7.73
C ARG A 141 0.05 7.99 6.51
N TRP A 142 1.05 8.76 6.07
CA TRP A 142 1.72 8.49 4.79
C TRP A 142 3.13 7.89 4.93
N VAL A 143 3.76 8.03 6.09
CA VAL A 143 5.12 7.54 6.35
C VAL A 143 5.07 6.39 7.34
N ILE A 144 4.73 6.68 8.60
CA ILE A 144 4.90 5.71 9.70
C ILE A 144 4.03 4.48 9.48
N LEU A 145 2.73 4.68 9.23
CA LEU A 145 1.78 3.58 9.12
C LEU A 145 2.07 2.65 7.93
N PRO A 146 2.26 3.14 6.68
CA PRO A 146 2.65 2.27 5.57
C PRO A 146 3.96 1.52 5.82
N VAL A 147 4.99 2.22 6.30
CA VAL A 147 6.32 1.65 6.54
C VAL A 147 6.27 0.54 7.60
N SER A 148 5.43 0.69 8.62
CA SER A 148 5.20 -0.33 9.65
C SER A 148 4.29 -1.48 9.20
N LEU A 149 3.27 -1.21 8.38
CA LEU A 149 2.34 -2.25 7.90
C LEU A 149 2.98 -3.16 6.85
N LEU A 150 3.83 -2.64 5.97
CA LEU A 150 4.41 -3.41 4.86
C LEU A 150 5.18 -4.67 5.32
N PRO A 151 6.09 -4.62 6.32
CA PRO A 151 6.75 -5.80 6.85
C PRO A 151 5.76 -6.79 7.50
N MET A 152 4.74 -6.28 8.18
CA MET A 152 3.68 -7.12 8.76
C MET A 152 2.92 -7.84 7.65
N LEU A 153 2.52 -7.14 6.58
CA LEU A 153 1.86 -7.72 5.42
C LEU A 153 2.75 -8.76 4.73
N SER A 154 4.06 -8.52 4.65
CA SER A 154 5.01 -9.51 4.12
C SER A 154 5.07 -10.77 5.00
N ALA A 155 5.01 -10.63 6.32
CA ALA A 155 4.97 -11.75 7.25
C ALA A 155 3.63 -12.50 7.16
N ILE A 156 2.51 -11.79 7.06
CA ILE A 156 1.17 -12.38 6.90
C ILE A 156 1.04 -13.12 5.58
N ALA A 157 1.57 -12.55 4.49
CA ALA A 157 1.51 -13.16 3.17
C ALA A 157 2.21 -14.53 3.13
N GLY A 158 3.30 -14.69 3.89
CA GLY A 158 4.04 -15.95 3.94
C GLY A 158 3.63 -16.90 5.07
N ASP A 159 3.41 -16.39 6.28
CA ASP A 159 3.21 -17.17 7.50
C ASP A 159 1.73 -17.18 7.98
N GLY A 160 0.84 -16.53 7.24
CA GLY A 160 -0.59 -16.44 7.52
C GLY A 160 -0.89 -15.70 8.83
N TRP A 161 -1.77 -16.26 9.66
CA TRP A 161 -2.16 -15.69 10.95
C TRP A 161 -0.99 -15.43 11.91
N ARG A 162 0.09 -16.22 11.82
CA ARG A 162 1.28 -16.02 12.67
C ARG A 162 2.02 -14.73 12.32
N GLY A 163 1.85 -14.22 11.10
CA GLY A 163 2.44 -12.97 10.64
C GLY A 163 1.96 -11.72 11.38
N PHE A 164 0.78 -11.75 12.02
CA PHE A 164 0.30 -10.62 12.83
C PHE A 164 1.22 -10.33 14.02
N ARG A 165 1.99 -11.31 14.52
CA ARG A 165 2.99 -11.10 15.58
C ARG A 165 4.17 -10.22 15.15
N ALA A 166 4.35 -10.01 13.84
CA ALA A 166 5.36 -9.09 13.32
C ALA A 166 4.92 -7.61 13.39
N PHE A 167 3.69 -7.32 13.85
CA PHE A 167 3.25 -5.95 14.08
C PHE A 167 4.14 -5.28 15.14
N GLY A 168 4.63 -4.07 14.85
CA GLY A 168 5.56 -3.35 15.72
C GLY A 168 7.01 -3.82 15.65
N ALA A 169 7.33 -4.85 14.84
CA ALA A 169 8.70 -5.19 14.52
C ALA A 169 9.29 -4.14 13.57
N PHE A 170 9.73 -3.02 14.13
CA PHE A 170 10.36 -1.96 13.36
C PHE A 170 11.61 -2.51 12.68
N THR A 171 11.68 -2.30 11.37
CA THR A 171 12.91 -2.54 10.64
C THR A 171 14.01 -1.62 11.18
N ARG A 172 15.10 -2.22 11.64
CA ARG A 172 16.29 -1.49 12.11
C ARG A 172 17.06 -0.82 10.97
N LYS A 173 16.67 -1.06 9.72
CA LYS A 173 17.32 -0.47 8.55
C LYS A 173 16.83 0.97 8.38
N TRP A 174 17.64 1.93 8.79
CA TRP A 174 17.37 3.37 8.60
C TRP A 174 17.03 3.72 7.15
N LEU A 175 17.76 3.14 6.18
CA LEU A 175 17.51 3.40 4.75
C LEU A 175 16.09 3.03 4.29
N TYR A 176 15.51 1.96 4.84
CA TYR A 176 14.14 1.57 4.50
C TYR A 176 13.10 2.63 4.89
N TRP A 177 13.35 3.38 5.97
CA TRP A 177 12.48 4.49 6.39
C TRP A 177 12.48 5.66 5.42
N ILE A 178 13.44 5.74 4.50
CA ILE A 178 13.50 6.76 3.46
C ILE A 178 13.03 6.16 2.12
N GLU A 179 13.52 4.97 1.77
CA GLU A 179 13.19 4.28 0.52
C GLU A 179 11.71 3.93 0.41
N ALA A 180 11.10 3.37 1.46
CA ALA A 180 9.70 2.94 1.39
C ALA A 180 8.74 4.13 1.23
N PRO A 181 8.84 5.23 1.99
CA PRO A 181 8.02 6.42 1.72
C PRO A 181 8.29 7.02 0.33
N LEU A 182 9.55 7.05 -0.11
CA LEU A 182 9.89 7.58 -1.43
C LEU A 182 9.24 6.75 -2.55
N LEU A 183 9.28 5.43 -2.45
CA LEU A 183 8.62 4.53 -3.40
C LEU A 183 7.10 4.60 -3.31
N LEU A 184 6.52 4.76 -2.12
CA LEU A 184 5.07 4.97 -1.94
C LEU A 184 4.61 6.28 -2.57
N LEU A 185 5.35 7.37 -2.36
CA LEU A 185 5.11 8.65 -3.02
C LEU A 185 5.31 8.53 -4.53
N GLY A 186 6.32 7.79 -4.98
CA GLY A 186 6.54 7.48 -6.39
C GLY A 186 5.42 6.66 -7.02
N ALA A 187 4.83 5.73 -6.27
CA ALA A 187 3.71 4.90 -6.73
C ALA A 187 2.38 5.65 -6.75
N LEU A 188 2.16 6.61 -5.85
CA LEU A 188 0.86 7.28 -5.72
C LEU A 188 0.88 8.72 -6.24
N ALA A 189 1.81 9.56 -5.78
CA ALA A 189 1.82 10.98 -6.09
C ALA A 189 2.26 11.25 -7.54
N LEU A 190 3.28 10.54 -8.05
CA LEU A 190 3.77 10.77 -9.42
C LEU A 190 2.74 10.35 -10.49
N PRO A 191 2.11 9.15 -10.43
CA PRO A 191 1.02 8.79 -11.32
C PRO A 191 -0.14 9.79 -11.32
N LEU A 192 -0.59 10.22 -10.14
CA LEU A 192 -1.69 11.19 -10.04
C LEU A 192 -1.31 12.55 -10.62
N LYS A 193 -0.07 13.02 -10.38
CA LYS A 193 0.42 14.28 -10.96
C LYS A 193 0.54 14.19 -12.49
N LEU A 194 0.98 13.04 -13.01
CA LEU A 194 1.10 12.82 -14.45
C LEU A 194 -0.29 12.76 -15.13
N LEU A 195 -1.27 12.16 -14.47
CA LEU A 195 -2.66 12.12 -14.94
C LEU A 195 -3.32 13.51 -14.89
N GLY A 196 -3.07 14.28 -13.82
CA GLY A 196 -3.59 15.65 -13.66
C GLY A 196 -2.92 16.69 -14.55
N TRP A 197 -1.76 16.38 -15.14
CA TRP A 197 -1.10 17.28 -16.09
C TRP A 197 -1.83 17.29 -17.44
N VAL A 198 -2.50 18.40 -17.77
CA VAL A 198 -3.21 18.55 -19.05
C VAL A 198 -2.35 19.36 -20.03
N PRO A 199 -1.69 18.72 -21.01
CA PRO A 199 -0.97 19.44 -22.04
C PRO A 199 -1.95 20.10 -23.01
N GLN A 200 -1.66 21.34 -23.41
CA GLN A 200 -2.42 22.05 -24.44
C GLN A 200 -2.04 21.47 -25.82
N VAL A 201 -2.81 20.48 -26.28
CA VAL A 201 -2.63 19.84 -27.59
C VAL A 201 -3.84 20.09 -28.48
N GLY A 202 -3.59 20.29 -29.78
CA GLY A 202 -4.62 20.61 -30.77
C GLY A 202 -5.48 19.40 -31.11
N GLY A 203 -6.79 19.51 -30.90
CA GLY A 203 -7.77 18.51 -31.32
C GLY A 203 -7.97 17.34 -30.36
N PHE A 204 -9.17 16.74 -30.41
CA PHE A 204 -9.60 15.66 -29.53
C PHE A 204 -8.71 14.42 -29.61
N GLY A 205 -8.31 14.00 -30.82
CA GLY A 205 -7.46 12.82 -31.01
C GLY A 205 -6.08 12.93 -30.34
N MET A 206 -5.43 14.09 -30.39
CA MET A 206 -4.16 14.32 -29.70
C MET A 206 -4.35 14.35 -28.18
N GLN A 207 -5.47 14.88 -27.68
CA GLN A 207 -5.81 14.87 -26.26
C GLN A 207 -5.99 13.43 -25.76
N THR A 208 -6.73 12.60 -26.50
CA THR A 208 -6.90 11.17 -26.18
C THR A 208 -5.57 10.43 -26.21
N ALA A 209 -4.76 10.60 -27.27
CA ALA A 209 -3.46 9.93 -27.37
C ALA A 209 -2.50 10.34 -26.24
N SER A 210 -2.46 11.64 -25.90
CA SER A 210 -1.68 12.15 -24.77
C SER A 210 -2.16 11.55 -23.45
N PHE A 211 -3.47 11.48 -23.23
CA PHE A 211 -4.03 10.88 -22.03
C PHE A 211 -3.68 9.39 -21.92
N VAL A 212 -3.85 8.61 -22.99
CA VAL A 212 -3.50 7.19 -23.03
C VAL A 212 -2.03 6.96 -22.73
N LEU A 213 -1.13 7.76 -23.33
CA LEU A 213 0.30 7.67 -23.06
C LEU A 213 0.64 8.00 -21.60
N ARG A 214 0.10 9.09 -21.06
CA ARG A 214 0.31 9.50 -19.66
C ARG A 214 -0.24 8.46 -18.68
N ALA A 215 -1.42 7.91 -18.97
CA ALA A 215 -2.01 6.82 -18.18
C ALA A 215 -1.15 5.55 -18.25
N GLY A 216 -0.64 5.19 -19.43
CA GLY A 216 0.28 4.06 -19.60
C GLY A 216 1.57 4.23 -18.80
N VAL A 217 2.20 5.41 -18.85
CA VAL A 217 3.41 5.69 -18.08
C VAL A 217 3.12 5.70 -16.57
N ALA A 218 2.03 6.35 -16.14
CA ALA A 218 1.57 6.35 -14.75
C ALA A 218 1.35 4.92 -14.22
N TYR A 219 0.75 4.06 -15.05
CA TYR A 219 0.51 2.66 -14.74
C TYR A 219 1.81 1.86 -14.58
N LEU A 220 2.76 2.01 -15.50
CA LEU A 220 4.06 1.34 -15.40
C LEU A 220 4.86 1.83 -14.19
N LEU A 221 4.80 3.12 -13.86
CA LEU A 221 5.43 3.67 -12.65
C LEU A 221 4.83 3.05 -11.39
N PHE A 222 3.51 2.93 -11.31
CA PHE A 222 2.85 2.28 -10.18
C PHE A 222 3.30 0.83 -10.00
N VAL A 223 3.27 0.03 -11.07
CA VAL A 223 3.63 -1.39 -11.00
C VAL A 223 5.11 -1.59 -10.67
N THR A 224 6.01 -0.80 -11.25
CA THR A 224 7.45 -0.89 -10.97
C THR A 224 7.78 -0.45 -9.54
N ALA A 225 7.23 0.68 -9.09
CA ALA A 225 7.41 1.16 -7.71
C ALA A 225 6.89 0.15 -6.69
N TRP A 226 5.74 -0.47 -6.95
CA TRP A 226 5.22 -1.55 -6.10
C TRP A 226 6.15 -2.76 -6.04
N LEU A 227 6.65 -3.26 -7.17
CA LEU A 227 7.53 -4.44 -7.18
C LEU A 227 8.86 -4.16 -6.49
N LEU A 228 9.40 -2.94 -6.64
CA LEU A 228 10.59 -2.50 -5.91
C LEU A 228 10.30 -2.42 -4.41
N LEU A 229 9.14 -1.88 -4.02
CA LEU A 229 8.71 -1.81 -2.63
C LEU A 229 8.61 -3.21 -2.01
N ALA A 230 7.95 -4.14 -2.70
CA ALA A 230 7.85 -5.53 -2.28
C ALA A 230 9.24 -6.18 -2.14
N PHE A 231 10.15 -5.91 -3.07
CA PHE A 231 11.53 -6.39 -2.98
C PHE A 231 12.25 -5.86 -1.73
N ILE A 232 12.25 -4.54 -1.49
CA ILE A 232 12.97 -3.97 -0.33
C ILE A 232 12.34 -4.37 1.01
N THR A 233 11.02 -4.51 1.06
CA THR A 233 10.28 -4.93 2.26
C THR A 233 10.55 -6.40 2.57
N SER A 234 10.51 -7.28 1.57
CA SER A 234 10.55 -8.72 1.77
C SER A 234 11.97 -9.32 1.77
N ALA A 235 12.96 -8.65 1.17
CA ALA A 235 14.36 -9.08 1.21
C ALA A 235 14.99 -9.02 2.62
N GLY A 236 14.27 -8.52 3.63
CA GLY A 236 14.75 -8.30 4.99
C GLY A 236 14.71 -9.51 5.92
N LYS A 237 15.68 -10.43 5.76
CA LYS A 237 16.44 -11.18 6.80
C LYS A 237 17.12 -12.39 6.13
N PRO A 238 18.45 -12.42 5.92
CA PRO A 238 19.14 -13.70 5.90
C PRO A 238 18.98 -14.30 7.30
N ARG A 239 18.37 -15.48 7.43
CA ARG A 239 18.53 -16.24 8.67
C ARG A 239 20.01 -16.60 8.75
N PHE A 240 20.69 -16.08 9.75
CA PHE A 240 21.94 -16.65 10.24
C PHE A 240 21.61 -18.00 10.91
N THR A 241 21.17 -18.95 10.11
CA THR A 241 21.28 -20.37 10.45
C THR A 241 22.35 -20.89 9.52
N GLN A 242 23.61 -20.57 9.85
CA GLN A 242 24.71 -21.44 9.44
C GLN A 242 24.33 -22.84 9.93
N ALA A 243 24.28 -23.78 9.00
CA ALA A 243 24.16 -25.19 9.32
C ALA A 243 25.24 -25.54 10.34
N GLU A 244 24.87 -26.26 11.39
CA GLU A 244 25.83 -27.06 12.12
C GLU A 244 26.63 -27.86 11.09
N THR A 245 27.90 -27.52 10.93
CA THR A 245 28.87 -28.42 10.34
C THR A 245 28.97 -29.59 11.30
N VAL A 246 28.14 -30.61 11.09
CA VAL A 246 28.39 -31.95 11.59
C VAL A 246 29.74 -32.34 11.00
N ALA A 247 30.77 -32.38 11.84
CA ALA A 247 32.02 -33.02 11.48
C ALA A 247 31.69 -34.49 11.19
N SER A 248 31.84 -34.90 9.93
CA SER A 248 31.88 -36.32 9.61
C SER A 248 33.15 -36.94 10.19
N PRO A 249 33.07 -38.17 10.74
CA PRO A 249 34.19 -38.87 11.37
C PRO A 249 35.31 -39.22 10.40
#